data_AF-A0A661BIF9-F1
#
_entry.id   AF-A0A661BIF9-F1
#
_cell.length_a   1.000
_cell.length_b   1.000
_cell.length_c   1.000
_cell.angle_alpha   90.00
_cell.angle_beta   90.00
_cell.angle_gamma   90.00
#
_symmetry.space_group_name_H-M   'P 1'
#
loop_
_entity.id
_entity.type
_entity.pdbx_description
1 polymer ?
#
loop_
_entity_poly.entity_id
_entity_poly.type
_entity_poly.pdbx_seq_one_letter_code
_entity_poly.pdbx_strand_id
1 'polypeptide(L)'
;MKKNLLGLTREELEQFVVSLGQKPFRSRQIMKWIYAKGASDFDVMTDISVPLRDKLKEVACIGGIDTLERISSPDGSVKYAFRLSDGNIIESVLIFDAPRVTVCLSSQVGCPLGCLFCATGRAGFVRNLTSAEIVDQIIQIKKDIP
;
A
#
# COMPACT_ATOMS: atom_id res chain seq x y z
N MET A 1 9.44 -4.81 -15.73
CA MET A 1 8.66 -4.82 -14.47
C MET A 1 8.11 -3.41 -14.26
N LYS A 2 6.82 -3.26 -13.93
CA LYS A 2 6.22 -1.92 -13.74
C LYS A 2 6.71 -1.30 -12.43
N LYS A 3 6.87 0.03 -12.40
CA LYS A 3 7.23 0.79 -11.21
C LYS A 3 5.99 0.97 -10.32
N ASN A 4 6.02 0.48 -9.09
CA ASN A 4 4.96 0.80 -8.13
C ASN A 4 5.08 2.25 -7.67
N LEU A 5 3.99 3.00 -7.73
CA LEU A 5 3.95 4.40 -7.31
C LEU A 5 3.67 4.55 -5.80
N LEU A 6 3.19 3.49 -5.14
CA LEU A 6 3.07 3.48 -3.68
C LEU A 6 4.45 3.50 -3.03
N GLY A 7 4.55 4.22 -1.92
CA GLY A 7 5.78 4.31 -1.14
C GLY A 7 6.88 5.15 -1.77
N LEU A 8 6.64 5.75 -2.95
CA LEU A 8 7.52 6.80 -3.48
C LEU A 8 7.33 8.08 -2.69
N THR A 9 8.45 8.70 -2.36
CA THR A 9 8.47 10.08 -1.86
C THR A 9 7.98 11.04 -2.93
N ARG A 10 7.68 12.27 -2.54
CA ARG A 10 7.23 13.31 -3.46
C ARG A 10 8.29 13.59 -4.52
N GLU A 11 9.54 13.62 -4.09
CA GLU A 11 10.72 13.88 -4.92
C GLU A 11 10.95 12.72 -5.91
N GLU A 12 10.83 11.46 -5.46
CA GLU A 12 10.94 10.29 -6.34
C GLU A 12 9.82 10.23 -7.38
N LEU A 13 8.58 10.53 -7.00
CA LEU A 13 7.48 10.56 -7.96
C LEU A 13 7.59 11.72 -8.94
N GLU A 14 8.12 12.87 -8.49
CA GLU A 14 8.43 14.00 -9.38
C GLU A 14 9.48 13.62 -10.42
N GLN A 15 10.59 13.02 -10.00
CA GLN A 15 11.62 12.50 -10.91
C GLN A 15 11.04 11.47 -11.88
N PHE A 16 10.18 10.59 -11.39
CA PHE A 16 9.50 9.60 -12.23
C PHE A 16 8.65 10.26 -13.33
N VAL A 17 7.77 11.21 -12.99
CA VAL A 17 6.94 11.86 -14.03
C VAL A 17 7.76 12.70 -15.00
N VAL A 18 8.84 13.34 -14.54
CA VAL A 18 9.77 14.10 -15.40
C VAL A 18 10.47 13.16 -16.38
N SER A 19 10.86 11.95 -15.95
CA SER A 19 11.44 10.93 -16.83
C SER A 19 10.47 10.46 -17.94
N LEU A 20 9.17 10.66 -17.75
CA LEU A 20 8.12 10.41 -18.76
C LEU A 20 7.82 11.64 -19.64
N GLY A 21 8.64 12.69 -19.56
CA GLY A 21 8.45 13.95 -20.30
C GLY A 21 7.31 14.82 -19.78
N GLN A 22 6.84 14.58 -18.55
CA GLN A 22 5.74 15.36 -17.95
C GLN A 22 6.26 16.51 -17.08
N LYS A 23 5.42 17.53 -16.91
CA LYS A 23 5.72 18.64 -16.00
C LYS A 23 5.70 18.15 -14.53
N PRO A 24 6.63 18.63 -13.67
CA PRO A 24 6.74 18.21 -12.27
C PRO A 24 5.44 18.20 -11.48
N PHE A 25 4.57 19.19 -11.68
CA PHE A 25 3.30 19.29 -10.93
C PHE A 25 2.36 18.09 -11.14
N ARG A 26 2.54 17.29 -12.20
CA ARG A 26 1.75 16.06 -12.42
C ARG A 26 1.96 15.05 -11.28
N SER A 27 3.12 15.04 -10.63
CA SER A 27 3.36 14.19 -9.45
C SER A 27 2.36 14.49 -8.33
N ARG A 28 2.10 15.77 -8.06
CA ARG A 28 1.13 16.20 -7.02
C ARG A 28 -0.29 15.76 -7.33
N GLN A 29 -0.71 15.79 -8.60
CA GLN A 29 -2.02 15.28 -9.00
C GLN A 29 -2.11 13.77 -8.76
N ILE A 30 -1.11 13.02 -9.21
CA ILE A 30 -1.04 11.56 -9.03
C ILE A 30 -1.05 11.21 -7.53
N MET A 31 -0.23 11.86 -6.70
CA MET A 31 -0.23 11.64 -5.24
C MET A 31 -1.60 11.91 -4.63
N LYS A 32 -2.28 12.99 -5.03
CA LYS A 32 -3.61 13.31 -4.54
C LYS A 32 -4.62 12.21 -4.90
N TRP A 33 -4.56 11.66 -6.11
CA TRP A 33 -5.41 10.53 -6.50
C TRP A 33 -5.14 9.29 -5.67
N ILE A 34 -3.87 8.92 -5.51
CA ILE A 34 -3.48 7.72 -4.76
C ILE A 34 -3.86 7.88 -3.27
N TYR A 35 -3.36 8.90 -2.59
CA TYR A 35 -3.40 8.97 -1.13
C TYR A 35 -4.64 9.66 -0.58
N ALA A 36 -5.10 10.75 -1.21
CA ALA A 36 -6.28 11.47 -0.74
C ALA A 36 -7.57 10.80 -1.22
N LYS A 37 -7.60 10.35 -2.49
CA LYS A 37 -8.80 9.76 -3.11
C LYS A 37 -8.82 8.23 -3.12
N GLY A 38 -7.73 7.55 -2.76
CA GLY A 38 -7.68 6.08 -2.71
C GLY A 38 -7.72 5.40 -4.09
N ALA A 39 -7.31 6.08 -5.15
CA ALA A 39 -7.31 5.52 -6.50
C ALA A 39 -6.26 4.41 -6.63
N SER A 40 -6.71 3.24 -7.13
CA SER A 40 -5.85 2.10 -7.49
C SER A 40 -5.78 1.86 -9.00
N ASP A 41 -6.56 2.62 -9.77
CA ASP A 41 -6.56 2.61 -11.24
C ASP A 41 -6.20 4.00 -11.77
N PHE A 42 -5.41 4.05 -12.84
CA PHE A 42 -5.12 5.31 -13.51
C PHE A 42 -6.35 5.87 -14.22
N ASP A 43 -7.28 5.03 -14.71
CA ASP A 43 -8.44 5.46 -15.50
C ASP A 43 -9.38 6.41 -14.75
N VAL A 44 -9.48 6.27 -13.43
CA VAL A 44 -10.33 7.13 -12.62
C VAL A 44 -9.74 8.54 -12.43
N MET A 45 -8.50 8.78 -12.86
CA MET A 45 -7.80 10.07 -12.70
C MET A 45 -8.24 11.07 -13.78
N THR A 46 -9.42 11.66 -13.59
CA THR A 46 -10.12 12.48 -14.61
C THR A 46 -9.40 13.78 -15.01
N ASP A 47 -8.53 14.33 -14.17
CA ASP A 47 -7.75 15.56 -14.43
C ASP A 47 -6.32 15.29 -14.94
N ILE A 48 -6.02 14.03 -15.24
CA ILE A 48 -4.81 13.57 -15.94
C ILE A 48 -5.20 13.28 -17.39
N SER A 49 -4.36 13.67 -18.35
CA SER A 49 -4.67 13.45 -19.77
C SER A 49 -4.68 11.96 -20.12
N VAL A 50 -5.53 11.56 -21.08
CA VAL A 50 -5.60 10.17 -21.58
C VAL A 50 -4.21 9.63 -21.96
N PRO A 51 -3.37 10.35 -22.74
CA PRO A 51 -2.06 9.83 -23.12
C PRO A 51 -1.14 9.55 -21.93
N LEU A 52 -1.24 10.36 -20.86
CA LEU A 52 -0.45 10.13 -19.65
C LEU A 52 -0.98 8.94 -18.85
N ARG A 53 -2.30 8.77 -18.75
CA ARG A 53 -2.89 7.58 -18.10
C ARG A 53 -2.47 6.30 -18.81
N ASP A 54 -2.55 6.29 -20.14
CA ASP A 54 -2.14 5.13 -20.93
C ASP A 54 -0.66 4.83 -20.75
N LYS A 55 0.19 5.88 -20.75
CA LYS A 55 1.61 5.69 -20.48
C LYS A 55 1.87 5.11 -19.09
N LEU A 56 1.20 5.63 -18.07
CA LEU A 56 1.31 5.12 -16.69
C LEU A 56 0.90 3.66 -16.59
N LYS A 57 -0.16 3.23 -17.28
CA LYS A 57 -0.55 1.81 -17.30
C LYS A 57 0.51 0.90 -17.90
N GLU A 58 1.29 1.36 -18.86
CA GLU A 58 2.39 0.58 -19.44
C GLU A 58 3.55 0.40 -18.45
N VAL A 59 3.96 1.48 -17.78
CA VAL A 59 5.23 1.53 -17.05
C VAL A 59 5.11 1.50 -15.53
N ALA A 60 3.91 1.72 -14.99
CA ALA A 60 3.66 1.86 -13.56
C ALA A 60 2.45 1.06 -13.08
N CYS A 61 2.37 0.86 -11.76
CA CYS A 61 1.23 0.27 -11.08
C CYS A 61 0.99 0.98 -9.74
N ILE A 62 -0.19 0.76 -9.16
CA ILE A 62 -0.55 1.22 -7.82
C ILE A 62 -1.02 -0.02 -7.05
N GLY A 63 -0.36 -0.31 -5.93
CA GLY A 63 -0.66 -1.50 -5.13
C GLY A 63 0.07 -2.75 -5.62
N GLY A 64 -0.33 -3.90 -5.09
CA GLY A 64 0.31 -5.18 -5.36
C GLY A 64 0.18 -6.20 -4.24
N ILE A 65 -0.57 -5.88 -3.17
CA ILE A 65 -1.00 -6.86 -2.17
C ILE A 65 -2.47 -7.22 -2.39
N ASP A 66 -2.80 -8.49 -2.20
CA ASP A 66 -4.18 -8.99 -2.26
C ASP A 66 -4.72 -9.26 -0.86
N THR A 67 -5.96 -8.85 -0.57
CA THR A 67 -6.66 -9.30 0.65
C THR A 67 -7.10 -10.75 0.48
N LEU A 68 -6.44 -11.67 1.18
CA LEU A 68 -6.85 -13.08 1.20
C LEU A 68 -8.02 -13.32 2.15
N GLU A 69 -7.92 -12.73 3.33
CA GLU A 69 -8.89 -12.95 4.40
C GLU A 69 -9.11 -11.67 5.19
N ARG A 70 -10.35 -11.51 5.65
CA ARG A 70 -10.80 -10.42 6.51
C ARG A 70 -11.66 -11.00 7.62
N ILE A 71 -11.24 -10.81 8.86
CA ILE A 71 -11.90 -11.36 10.04
C ILE A 71 -12.34 -10.18 10.92
N SER A 72 -13.65 -10.03 11.11
CA SER A 72 -14.22 -9.02 11.99
C SER A 72 -14.44 -9.56 13.40
N SER A 73 -14.07 -8.76 14.40
CA SER A 73 -14.25 -9.05 15.82
C SER A 73 -15.51 -8.36 16.35
N PRO A 74 -16.16 -8.87 17.42
CA PRO A 74 -17.31 -8.24 18.04
C PRO A 74 -17.07 -6.81 18.56
N ASP A 75 -15.82 -6.45 18.88
CA ASP A 75 -15.42 -5.10 19.28
C ASP A 75 -15.28 -4.13 18.08
N GLY A 76 -15.56 -4.61 16.86
CA GLY A 76 -15.44 -3.85 15.62
C GLY A 76 -14.05 -3.91 14.98
N SER A 77 -13.03 -4.42 15.67
CA SER A 77 -11.69 -4.57 15.09
C SER A 77 -11.72 -5.53 13.90
N VAL A 78 -10.86 -5.28 12.91
CA VAL A 78 -10.75 -6.12 11.70
C VAL A 78 -9.32 -6.55 11.50
N LYS A 79 -9.09 -7.87 11.45
CA LYS A 79 -7.81 -8.46 11.07
C LYS A 79 -7.81 -8.76 9.57
N TYR A 80 -6.73 -8.41 8.90
CA TYR A 80 -6.51 -8.65 7.47
C TYR A 80 -5.32 -9.60 7.29
N ALA A 81 -5.47 -10.58 6.42
CA ALA A 81 -4.36 -11.35 5.87
C ALA A 81 -4.13 -10.90 4.43
N PHE A 82 -2.94 -10.35 4.15
CA PHE A 82 -2.55 -9.88 2.83
C PHE A 82 -1.53 -10.81 2.20
N ARG A 83 -1.77 -11.21 0.95
CA ARG A 83 -0.80 -11.93 0.12
C ARG A 83 0.05 -10.95 -0.66
N LEU A 84 1.36 -11.12 -0.55
CA LEU A 84 2.37 -10.40 -1.29
C LEU A 84 2.63 -11.07 -2.65
N SER A 85 3.28 -10.34 -3.57
CA SER A 85 3.57 -10.84 -4.92
C SER A 85 4.43 -12.10 -4.98
N ASP A 86 5.21 -12.37 -3.92
CA ASP A 86 6.04 -13.58 -3.77
C ASP A 86 5.31 -14.72 -3.04
N GLY A 87 4.00 -14.58 -2.81
CA GLY A 87 3.15 -15.59 -2.17
C GLY A 87 3.21 -15.59 -0.64
N ASN A 88 4.11 -14.82 -0.03
CA ASN A 88 4.15 -14.67 1.43
C ASN A 88 2.91 -13.94 1.95
N ILE A 89 2.55 -14.21 3.20
CA ILE A 89 1.40 -13.61 3.87
C ILE A 89 1.88 -12.74 5.02
N ILE A 90 1.30 -11.54 5.13
CA ILE A 90 1.46 -10.64 6.26
C ILE A 90 0.10 -10.28 6.84
N GLU A 91 0.10 -9.81 8.09
CA GLU A 91 -1.12 -9.40 8.76
C GLU A 91 -1.12 -7.89 9.07
N SER A 92 -2.32 -7.32 9.09
CA SER A 92 -2.58 -5.97 9.58
C SER A 92 -3.87 -5.96 10.38
N VAL A 93 -4.03 -4.98 11.27
CA VAL A 93 -5.22 -4.86 12.12
C VAL A 93 -5.75 -3.43 12.10
N LEU A 94 -7.03 -3.27 11.82
CA LEU A 94 -7.79 -2.05 12.03
C LEU A 94 -8.47 -2.13 13.39
N ILE A 95 -8.24 -1.12 14.23
CA ILE A 95 -8.71 -1.07 15.62
C ILE A 95 -9.48 0.23 15.83
N PHE A 96 -10.69 0.13 16.36
CA PHE A 96 -11.53 1.28 16.70
C PHE A 96 -11.45 1.54 18.20
N ASP A 97 -10.89 2.69 18.60
CA ASP A 97 -10.76 3.10 20.00
C ASP A 97 -11.09 4.60 20.11
N ALA A 98 -12.38 4.92 20.27
CA ALA A 98 -12.89 6.29 20.17
C ALA A 98 -12.16 7.25 21.13
N PRO A 99 -11.72 8.44 20.64
CA PRO A 99 -12.07 9.06 19.36
C PRO A 99 -11.11 8.71 18.20
N ARG A 100 -10.29 7.67 18.33
CA ARG A 100 -9.21 7.32 17.40
C ARG A 100 -9.53 6.05 16.60
N VAL A 101 -8.93 5.99 15.43
CA VAL A 101 -8.83 4.78 14.61
C VAL A 101 -7.35 4.47 14.47
N THR A 102 -6.96 3.27 14.87
CA THR A 102 -5.56 2.82 14.85
C THR A 102 -5.39 1.72 13.82
N VAL A 103 -4.29 1.76 13.08
CA VAL A 103 -3.92 0.70 12.15
C VAL A 103 -2.56 0.13 12.54
N CYS A 104 -2.52 -1.17 12.78
CA CYS A 104 -1.29 -1.94 12.96
C CYS A 104 -0.84 -2.48 11.61
N LEU A 105 0.39 -2.14 11.22
CA LEU A 105 0.99 -2.52 9.94
C LEU A 105 2.20 -3.42 10.15
N SER A 106 2.37 -4.40 9.26
CA SER A 106 3.57 -5.22 9.18
C SER A 106 4.68 -4.44 8.45
N SER A 107 5.93 -4.68 8.86
CA SER A 107 7.14 -4.11 8.23
C SER A 107 8.05 -5.17 7.59
N GLN A 108 7.83 -6.44 7.91
CA GLN A 108 8.65 -7.57 7.49
C GLN A 108 7.77 -8.80 7.25
N VAL A 109 8.26 -9.74 6.45
CA VAL A 109 7.76 -11.11 6.41
C VAL A 109 8.54 -11.92 7.45
N GLY A 110 7.87 -12.23 8.56
CA GLY A 110 8.54 -12.80 9.72
C GLY A 110 9.38 -11.77 10.49
N CYS A 111 10.15 -12.21 11.49
CA CYS A 111 10.98 -11.32 12.30
C CYS A 111 12.27 -12.03 12.79
N PRO A 112 13.46 -11.42 12.65
CA PRO A 112 14.72 -12.08 12.97
C PRO A 112 15.05 -12.11 14.47
N LEU A 113 14.29 -11.39 15.30
CA LEU A 113 14.58 -11.26 16.73
C LEU A 113 14.28 -12.52 17.55
N GLY A 114 13.42 -13.41 17.07
CA GLY A 114 13.19 -14.70 17.73
C GLY A 114 12.55 -14.64 19.13
N CYS A 115 11.82 -13.56 19.47
CA CYS A 115 11.17 -13.43 20.77
C CYS A 115 10.22 -14.61 21.06
N LEU A 116 10.44 -15.34 22.15
CA LEU A 116 9.74 -16.60 22.46
C LEU A 116 8.21 -16.46 22.59
N PHE A 117 7.74 -15.30 23.04
CA PHE A 117 6.30 -15.01 23.21
C PHE A 117 5.64 -14.54 21.90
N CYS A 118 6.40 -14.26 20.84
CA CYS A 118 5.90 -13.70 19.60
C CYS A 118 5.73 -14.79 18.54
N ALA A 119 4.51 -14.97 18.02
CA ALA A 119 4.26 -15.91 16.93
C ALA A 119 5.13 -15.61 15.70
N THR A 120 5.24 -14.34 15.30
CA THR A 120 6.07 -13.89 14.18
C THR A 120 7.57 -14.12 14.42
N GLY A 121 8.04 -13.95 15.66
CA GLY A 121 9.42 -14.26 16.03
C GLY A 121 9.75 -15.74 15.90
N ARG A 122 8.82 -16.62 16.26
CA ARG A 122 8.98 -18.09 16.10
C ARG A 122 8.92 -18.55 14.65
N ALA A 123 8.22 -17.83 13.77
CA ALA A 123 8.14 -18.14 12.34
C ALA A 123 9.46 -17.89 11.59
N GLY A 124 10.44 -17.23 12.22
CA GLY A 124 11.70 -16.85 11.59
C GLY A 124 11.56 -15.61 10.70
N PHE A 125 12.63 -15.24 10.02
CA PHE A 125 12.69 -14.08 9.12
C PHE A 125 12.84 -14.53 7.66
N VAL A 126 12.10 -13.89 6.77
CA VAL A 126 12.20 -14.11 5.33
C VAL A 126 12.82 -12.90 4.63
N ARG A 127 12.18 -11.73 4.75
CA ARG A 127 12.66 -10.48 4.15
C ARG A 127 11.97 -9.24 4.74
N ASN A 128 12.53 -8.08 4.44
CA ASN A 128 11.84 -6.81 4.65
C ASN A 128 10.74 -6.59 3.60
N LEU A 129 9.73 -5.82 3.98
CA LEU A 129 8.77 -5.28 3.03
C LEU A 129 9.36 -4.08 2.30
N THR A 130 8.94 -3.92 1.05
CA THR A 130 9.17 -2.66 0.30
C THR A 130 8.30 -1.54 0.88
N SER A 131 8.67 -0.28 0.63
CA SER A 131 7.83 0.86 1.01
C SER A 131 6.43 0.76 0.40
N ALA A 132 6.33 0.26 -0.83
CA ALA A 132 5.06 0.01 -1.49
C ALA A 132 4.19 -1.02 -0.74
N GLU A 133 4.75 -2.15 -0.31
CA GLU A 133 4.01 -3.18 0.45
C GLU A 133 3.56 -2.68 1.84
N ILE A 134 4.34 -1.81 2.49
CA ILE A 134 3.94 -1.20 3.77
C ILE A 134 2.78 -0.23 3.55
N VAL A 135 2.89 0.64 2.53
CA VAL A 135 1.87 1.65 2.24
C VAL A 135 0.60 1.04 1.67
N ASP A 136 0.68 -0.04 0.90
CA ASP A 136 -0.50 -0.69 0.33
C ASP A 136 -1.41 -1.26 1.42
N GLN A 137 -0.86 -1.76 2.54
CA GLN A 137 -1.66 -2.22 3.69
C GLN A 137 -2.64 -1.13 4.18
N ILE A 138 -2.16 0.11 4.37
CA ILE A 138 -3.04 1.21 4.80
C ILE A 138 -4.00 1.65 3.68
N ILE A 139 -3.59 1.59 2.41
CA ILE A 139 -4.47 1.92 1.27
C ILE A 139 -5.64 0.92 1.18
N GLN A 140 -5.39 -0.37 1.37
CA GLN A 140 -6.45 -1.39 1.41
C GLN A 140 -7.37 -1.19 2.61
N ILE A 141 -6.80 -0.98 3.81
CA ILE A 141 -7.57 -0.81 5.06
C ILE A 141 -8.41 0.46 5.06
N LYS A 142 -7.93 1.54 4.46
CA LYS A 142 -8.64 2.84 4.42
C LYS A 142 -10.02 2.75 3.78
N LYS A 143 -10.27 1.76 2.91
CA LYS A 143 -11.59 1.49 2.30
C LYS A 143 -12.65 1.12 3.34
N ASP A 144 -12.23 0.64 4.51
CA ASP A 144 -13.08 0.16 5.60
C ASP A 144 -13.14 1.15 6.77
N ILE A 145 -12.46 2.30 6.66
CA ILE A 145 -12.54 3.38 7.64
C ILE A 145 -13.76 4.25 7.26
N PRO A 146 -14.71 4.49 8.19
CA PRO A 146 -15.88 5.33 7.96
C PRO A 146 -15.57 6.78 7.56
#